data_AF-A0A7Y0BL57-F1
#
_entry.id   AF-A0A7Y0BL57-F1
#
_cell.length_a   1.000
_cell.length_b   1.000
_cell.length_c   1.000
_cell.angle_alpha   90.00
_cell.angle_beta   90.00
_cell.angle_gamma   90.00
#
_symmetry.space_group_name_H-M   'P 1'
#
loop_
_entity.id
_entity.type
_entity.pdbx_description
1 polymer ?
#
loop_
_entity_poly.entity_id
_entity_poly.type
_entity_poly.pdbx_seq_one_letter_code
_entity_poly.pdbx_strand_id
1 'polypeptide(L)'
;MPLFHAKDVCVCIGLTTAGGKSQHLTALDADERSRVSKRTLANSQGHGAAQAFVGSTGSANAVTESGLYKLILRANPSRPEVAKFQNWVTRDVLPSIRMTGGYQLHEEAHPTSHADAMQPFRHNQPINPPSR
;
A
#
# COMPACT_ATOMS: atom_id res chain seq x y z
N MET A 1 4.81 -0.82 -17.73
CA MET A 1 4.23 -1.34 -16.46
C MET A 1 5.03 -0.77 -15.30
N PRO A 2 4.40 -0.47 -14.16
CA PRO A 2 5.10 0.05 -12.99
C PRO A 2 6.08 -0.99 -12.42
N LEU A 3 7.16 -0.51 -11.82
CA LEU A 3 8.18 -1.31 -11.17
C LEU A 3 8.29 -0.91 -9.68
N PHE A 4 8.31 -1.90 -8.80
CA PHE A 4 8.38 -1.71 -7.35
C PHE A 4 9.72 -2.22 -6.81
N HIS A 5 10.31 -1.52 -5.85
CA HIS A 5 11.56 -1.94 -5.25
C HIS A 5 11.34 -3.19 -4.38
N ALA A 6 11.94 -4.32 -4.77
CA ALA A 6 11.61 -5.63 -4.22
C ALA A 6 11.90 -5.74 -2.71
N LYS A 7 12.93 -5.03 -2.22
CA LYS A 7 13.28 -5.03 -0.80
C LYS A 7 12.14 -4.43 0.03
N ASP A 8 11.56 -3.33 -0.43
CA ASP A 8 10.54 -2.60 0.31
C ASP A 8 9.26 -3.43 0.36
N VAL A 9 8.90 -4.07 -0.77
CA VAL A 9 7.82 -5.04 -0.82
C VAL A 9 8.00 -6.15 0.21
N CYS A 10 9.16 -6.83 0.21
CA CYS A 10 9.46 -7.90 1.17
C CYS A 10 9.33 -7.43 2.62
N VAL A 11 9.84 -6.24 2.95
CA VAL A 11 9.74 -5.68 4.30
C VAL A 11 8.28 -5.44 4.69
N CYS A 12 7.47 -4.85 3.80
CA CYS A 12 6.05 -4.58 4.06
C CYS A 12 5.27 -5.86 4.36
N ILE A 13 5.56 -6.95 3.65
CA ILE A 13 4.87 -8.24 3.84
C ILE A 13 5.54 -9.14 4.91
N GLY A 14 6.53 -8.62 5.64
CA GLY A 14 7.19 -9.35 6.74
C GLY A 14 8.18 -10.43 6.32
N LEU A 15 8.62 -10.42 5.06
CA LEU A 15 9.63 -11.35 4.57
C LEU A 15 11.03 -10.82 4.88
N THR A 16 11.77 -11.60 5.66
CA THR A 16 13.17 -11.29 5.99
C THR A 16 14.06 -11.48 4.76
N THR A 17 14.86 -10.45 4.44
CA THR A 17 15.82 -10.47 3.32
C THR A 17 17.21 -10.99 3.71
N ALA A 18 17.41 -11.42 4.96
CA ALA A 18 18.70 -11.84 5.51
C ALA A 18 19.24 -13.15 4.91
N GLY A 19 18.37 -14.05 4.41
CA GLY A 19 18.75 -15.27 3.68
C GLY A 19 19.10 -15.06 2.20
N GLY A 20 19.16 -13.80 1.76
CA GLY A 20 19.36 -13.42 0.36
C GLY A 20 18.10 -12.81 -0.25
N LYS A 21 18.26 -11.66 -0.92
CA LYS A 21 17.19 -10.88 -1.57
C LYS A 21 16.44 -11.66 -2.67
N SER A 22 16.99 -12.79 -3.10
CA SER A 22 16.53 -13.62 -4.21
C SER A 22 15.57 -14.73 -3.78
N GLN A 23 15.58 -15.20 -2.54
CA GLN A 23 14.81 -16.40 -2.15
C GLN A 23 13.31 -16.21 -2.32
N HIS A 24 12.77 -15.04 -1.95
CA HIS A 24 11.34 -14.76 -2.10
C HIS A 24 10.96 -14.49 -3.55
N LEU A 25 11.92 -14.05 -4.36
CA LEU A 25 11.75 -13.72 -5.77
C LEU A 25 11.97 -14.91 -6.72
N THR A 26 12.40 -16.07 -6.23
CA THR A 26 12.59 -17.27 -7.07
C THR A 26 11.29 -17.89 -7.54
N ALA A 27 10.19 -17.63 -6.82
CA ALA A 27 8.86 -18.08 -7.19
C ALA A 27 8.14 -17.12 -8.16
N LEU A 28 8.76 -16.01 -8.51
CA LEU A 28 8.27 -15.12 -9.56
C LEU A 28 8.84 -15.54 -10.91
N ASP A 29 8.04 -15.37 -11.95
CA ASP A 29 8.47 -15.65 -13.32
C ASP A 29 9.55 -14.65 -13.75
N ALA A 30 10.31 -14.99 -14.79
CA ALA A 30 11.46 -14.20 -15.23
C ALA A 30 11.08 -12.78 -15.70
N ASP A 31 9.87 -12.61 -16.24
CA ASP A 31 9.31 -11.33 -16.69
C ASP A 31 8.73 -10.49 -15.55
N GLU A 32 8.48 -11.08 -14.38
CA GLU A 32 7.90 -10.41 -13.22
C GLU A 32 8.93 -9.82 -12.27
N ARG A 33 10.21 -10.09 -12.51
CA ARG A 33 11.34 -9.59 -11.73
C ARG A 33 12.42 -9.06 -12.65
N SER A 34 13.00 -7.93 -12.28
CA SER A 34 14.09 -7.33 -13.03
C SER A 34 15.22 -6.91 -12.11
N ARG A 35 16.46 -7.07 -12.59
CA ARG A 35 17.64 -6.57 -11.90
C ARG A 35 18.02 -5.24 -12.53
N VAL A 36 17.75 -4.18 -11.80
CA VAL A 36 17.94 -2.81 -12.25
C VAL A 36 19.29 -2.33 -11.73
N SER A 37 20.18 -1.87 -12.62
CA SER A 37 21.50 -1.38 -12.24
C SER A 37 21.57 0.15 -12.26
N LYS A 38 22.47 0.72 -11.44
CA LYS A 38 22.72 2.16 -11.41
C LYS A 38 23.13 2.69 -12.78
N ARG A 39 23.86 1.87 -13.56
CA ARG A 39 24.25 2.18 -14.94
C ARG A 39 23.04 2.21 -15.87
N THR A 40 22.16 1.21 -15.77
CA THR A 40 20.93 1.17 -16.58
C THR A 40 20.03 2.37 -16.31
N LEU A 41 19.88 2.78 -15.04
CA LEU A 41 19.04 3.93 -14.70
C LEU A 41 19.71 5.29 -14.92
N ALA A 42 21.04 5.40 -14.82
CA ALA A 42 21.76 6.63 -15.16
C ALA A 42 21.54 7.02 -16.63
N ASN A 43 21.28 6.03 -17.48
CA ASN A 43 21.03 6.21 -18.91
C ASN A 43 19.55 6.49 -19.21
N SER A 44 18.65 6.25 -18.25
CA SER A 44 17.23 6.56 -18.36
C SER A 44 16.96 7.94 -17.73
N GLN A 45 16.34 8.85 -18.47
CA GLN A 45 16.01 10.22 -18.07
C GLN A 45 14.92 10.28 -16.96
N GLY A 46 15.16 9.65 -15.80
CA GLY A 46 14.20 9.52 -14.71
C GLY A 46 14.68 10.17 -13.41
N HIS A 47 13.90 11.12 -12.90
CA HIS A 47 14.11 11.91 -11.67
C HIS A 47 13.92 11.10 -10.35
N GLY A 48 14.43 9.87 -10.29
CA GLY A 48 14.31 9.01 -9.10
C GLY A 48 15.33 7.87 -9.01
N ALA A 49 16.20 7.74 -10.01
CA ALA A 49 17.18 6.65 -10.11
C ALA A 49 18.12 6.56 -8.89
N ALA A 50 18.54 7.70 -8.33
CA ALA A 50 19.46 7.72 -7.20
C ALA A 50 18.83 7.18 -5.90
N GLN A 51 17.54 7.46 -5.66
CA GLN A 51 16.85 7.05 -4.43
C GLN A 51 16.59 5.54 -4.38
N ALA A 52 16.33 4.92 -5.54
CA ALA A 52 16.15 3.47 -5.69
C ALA A 52 17.39 2.63 -5.34
N PHE A 53 18.57 3.27 -5.21
CA PHE A 53 19.82 2.59 -4.86
C PHE A 53 20.47 3.07 -3.56
N VAL A 54 19.80 3.89 -2.75
CA VAL A 54 20.36 4.32 -1.46
C VAL A 54 20.64 3.10 -0.60
N GLY A 55 21.91 2.88 -0.23
CA GLY A 55 22.36 1.70 0.51
C GLY A 55 22.53 0.41 -0.33
N SER A 56 22.56 0.49 -1.66
CA SER A 56 22.82 -0.63 -2.56
C SER A 56 24.17 -0.51 -3.28
N THR A 57 24.88 -1.62 -3.46
CA THR A 57 26.16 -1.76 -4.18
C THR A 57 26.06 -1.59 -5.71
N GLY A 58 25.05 -0.85 -6.20
CA GLY A 58 24.93 -0.48 -7.62
C GLY A 58 23.91 -1.28 -8.43
N SER A 59 23.13 -2.19 -7.81
CA SER A 59 21.97 -2.83 -8.44
C SER A 59 20.87 -3.14 -7.42
N ALA A 60 19.62 -2.96 -7.80
CA ALA A 60 18.44 -3.28 -7.00
C ALA A 60 17.56 -4.28 -7.75
N ASN A 61 16.84 -5.11 -7.00
CA ASN A 61 15.80 -5.95 -7.58
C ASN A 61 14.51 -5.14 -7.63
N ALA A 62 13.82 -5.19 -8.76
CA ALA A 62 12.49 -4.64 -8.96
C ALA A 62 11.52 -5.76 -9.31
N VAL A 63 10.26 -5.59 -8.93
CA VAL A 63 9.16 -6.49 -9.31
C VAL A 63 8.10 -5.73 -10.10
N THR A 64 7.46 -6.41 -11.04
CA THR A 64 6.30 -5.86 -11.75
C THR A 64 5.07 -5.86 -10.84
N GLU A 65 3.99 -5.23 -11.29
CA GLU A 65 2.70 -5.28 -10.60
C GLU A 65 2.17 -6.71 -10.43
N SER A 66 2.28 -7.56 -11.47
CA SER A 66 1.91 -8.98 -11.36
C SER A 66 2.74 -9.68 -10.28
N GLY A 67 4.07 -9.45 -10.27
CA GLY A 67 4.96 -9.99 -9.26
C GLY A 67 4.64 -9.50 -7.85
N LEU A 68 4.25 -8.23 -7.71
CA LEU A 68 3.80 -7.65 -6.44
C LEU A 68 2.57 -8.39 -5.90
N TYR A 69 1.53 -8.58 -6.72
CA TYR A 69 0.32 -9.29 -6.28
C TYR A 69 0.60 -10.74 -5.92
N LYS A 70 1.41 -11.46 -6.71
CA LYS A 70 1.84 -12.83 -6.38
C LYS A 70 2.55 -12.90 -5.03
N LEU A 71 3.44 -11.95 -4.73
CA LEU A 71 4.13 -11.88 -3.45
C LEU A 71 3.15 -11.63 -2.29
N ILE A 72 2.24 -10.67 -2.42
CA ILE A 72 1.29 -10.34 -1.36
C ILE A 72 0.32 -11.49 -1.12
N LEU A 73 -0.25 -12.11 -2.16
CA LEU A 73 -1.21 -13.21 -2.02
C LEU A 73 -0.60 -14.47 -1.41
N ARG A 74 0.72 -14.71 -1.59
CA ARG A 74 1.44 -15.84 -0.97
C ARG A 74 1.93 -15.54 0.44
N ALA A 75 2.02 -14.28 0.83
CA ALA A 75 2.55 -13.89 2.14
C ALA A 75 1.69 -14.42 3.28
N ASN A 76 2.32 -14.63 4.45
CA ASN A 76 1.62 -15.11 5.63
C ASN A 76 0.69 -13.99 6.18
N PRO A 77 -0.61 -14.28 6.42
CA PRO A 77 -1.56 -13.30 6.92
C PRO A 77 -1.40 -12.95 8.42
N SER A 78 -0.35 -13.44 9.09
CA SER A 78 -0.03 -13.06 10.47
C SER A 78 0.22 -11.55 10.64
N ARG A 79 0.54 -10.85 9.54
CA ARG A 79 0.59 -9.38 9.51
C ARG A 79 -0.78 -8.80 9.16
N PRO A 80 -1.34 -7.90 10.00
CA PRO A 80 -2.67 -7.32 9.76
C PRO A 80 -2.78 -6.58 8.43
N GLU A 81 -1.73 -5.91 7.95
CA GLU A 81 -1.79 -5.17 6.68
C GLU A 81 -1.92 -6.12 5.49
N VAL A 82 -1.20 -7.25 5.53
CA VAL A 82 -1.26 -8.30 4.51
C VAL A 82 -2.64 -8.95 4.51
N ALA A 83 -3.14 -9.34 5.69
CA ALA A 83 -4.47 -9.95 5.81
C ALA A 83 -5.59 -9.01 5.34
N LYS A 84 -5.53 -7.72 5.68
CA LYS A 84 -6.50 -6.70 5.21
C LYS A 84 -6.52 -6.62 3.70
N PHE A 85 -5.34 -6.52 3.06
CA PHE A 85 -5.26 -6.46 1.61
C PHE A 85 -5.74 -7.75 0.94
N GLN A 86 -5.30 -8.91 1.42
CA GLN A 86 -5.73 -10.21 0.89
C GLN A 86 -7.25 -10.38 1.02
N ASN A 87 -7.83 -10.02 2.17
CA ASN A 87 -9.27 -10.09 2.38
C ASN A 87 -10.02 -9.12 1.46
N TRP A 88 -9.57 -7.88 1.34
CA TRP A 88 -10.19 -6.91 0.43
C TRP A 88 -10.18 -7.43 -1.02
N VAL A 89 -9.04 -7.94 -1.49
CA VAL A 89 -8.95 -8.52 -2.84
C VAL A 89 -9.88 -9.72 -2.99
N THR A 90 -9.87 -10.66 -2.04
CA THR A 90 -10.56 -11.95 -2.20
C THR A 90 -12.04 -11.92 -1.85
N ARG A 91 -12.48 -10.99 -1.00
CA ARG A 91 -13.87 -10.89 -0.52
C ARG A 91 -14.65 -9.78 -1.21
N ASP A 92 -13.96 -8.72 -1.66
CA ASP A 92 -14.63 -7.55 -2.24
C ASP A 92 -14.30 -7.44 -3.74
N VAL A 93 -13.02 -7.35 -4.10
CA VAL A 93 -12.60 -7.07 -5.47
C VAL A 93 -12.94 -8.22 -6.42
N LEU A 94 -12.44 -9.42 -6.16
CA LEU A 94 -12.63 -10.56 -7.06
C LEU A 94 -14.11 -10.99 -7.17
N PRO A 95 -14.91 -11.01 -6.08
CA PRO A 95 -16.34 -11.29 -6.18
C PRO A 95 -17.08 -10.23 -7.01
N SER A 96 -16.77 -8.94 -6.82
CA SER A 96 -17.36 -7.86 -7.62
C SER A 96 -17.07 -8.05 -9.11
N ILE A 97 -15.80 -8.27 -9.47
CA ILE A 97 -15.41 -8.53 -10.87
C ILE A 97 -16.13 -9.75 -11.44
N ARG A 98 -16.24 -10.85 -10.68
CA ARG A 98 -16.96 -12.05 -11.10
C ARG A 98 -18.44 -11.76 -11.40
N MET A 99 -19.09 -10.92 -10.60
CA MET A 99 -20.52 -10.65 -10.69
C MET A 99 -20.87 -9.59 -11.74
N THR A 100 -20.07 -8.52 -11.82
CA THR A 100 -20.41 -7.31 -12.59
C THR A 100 -19.50 -7.11 -13.81
N GLY A 101 -18.41 -7.88 -13.93
CA GLY A 101 -17.39 -7.69 -14.97
C GLY A 101 -16.34 -6.63 -14.64
N GLY A 102 -16.41 -5.98 -13.46
CA GLY A 102 -15.44 -4.97 -13.05
C GLY A 102 -15.46 -4.66 -11.55
N TYR A 103 -14.47 -3.91 -11.09
CA TYR A 103 -14.47 -3.34 -9.74
C TYR A 103 -14.66 -1.83 -9.84
N GLN A 104 -15.75 -1.32 -9.28
CA GLN A 104 -16.03 0.11 -9.19
C GLN A 104 -15.79 0.55 -7.76
N LEU A 105 -14.99 1.60 -7.59
CA LEU A 105 -14.90 2.28 -6.31
C LEU A 105 -16.19 3.07 -6.14
N HIS A 106 -17.12 2.53 -5.35
CA HIS A 106 -18.23 3.32 -4.88
C HIS A 106 -17.64 4.40 -3.96
N GLU A 107 -17.88 5.66 -4.29
CA GLU A 107 -17.56 6.78 -3.41
C GLU A 107 -18.50 6.68 -2.20
N GLU A 108 -18.11 5.86 -1.23
CA GLU A 108 -18.67 5.89 0.11
C GLU A 108 -18.60 7.34 0.55
N ALA A 109 -19.76 7.98 0.69
CA ALA A 109 -19.86 9.36 1.11
C ALA A 109 -19.06 9.53 2.41
N HIS A 110 -17.84 10.06 2.28
CA HIS A 110 -17.17 10.70 3.40
C HIS A 110 -18.21 11.69 3.92
N PRO A 111 -18.66 11.62 5.19
CA PRO A 111 -19.34 12.75 5.76
C PRO A 111 -18.31 13.87 5.72
N THR A 112 -18.42 14.72 4.70
CA THR A 112 -17.83 16.04 4.68
C THR A 112 -18.25 16.62 6.01
N SER A 113 -17.29 16.68 6.94
CA SER A 113 -17.40 17.45 8.17
C SER A 113 -17.69 18.87 7.71
N HIS A 114 -18.96 19.17 7.55
CA HIS A 114 -19.43 20.49 7.19
C HIS A 114 -19.11 21.32 8.41
N ALA A 115 -18.06 22.13 8.29
CA ALA A 115 -17.84 23.26 9.15
C ALA A 115 -19.08 24.15 9.07
N ASP A 116 -20.02 23.96 10.00
CA ASP A 116 -21.02 24.94 10.44
C ASP A 116 -21.69 24.36 11.70
N ALA A 117 -21.50 24.88 12.90
CA ALA A 117 -21.85 26.24 13.26
C ALA A 117 -21.00 26.74 14.45
N MET A 118 -20.44 27.93 14.31
CA MET A 118 -20.21 28.81 15.45
C MET A 118 -21.56 29.06 16.13
N GLN A 119 -21.79 28.49 17.31
CA GLN A 119 -22.83 28.99 18.20
C GLN A 119 -22.27 30.19 18.98
N PRO A 120 -22.86 31.39 18.87
CA PRO A 120 -22.41 32.53 19.67
C PRO A 120 -22.71 32.28 21.15
N PHE A 121 -21.75 32.66 22.01
CA PHE A 121 -21.81 32.62 23.47
C PHE A 121 -23.18 33.05 24.02
N ARG A 122 -24.00 32.09 24.46
CA ARG A 122 -25.20 32.41 25.24
C ARG A 122 -24.83 32.64 26.69
N HIS A 123 -25.04 33.90 27.06
CA HIS A 123 -24.91 34.48 28.38
C HIS A 123 -25.47 33.61 29.52
N ASN A 124 -24.65 33.53 30.56
CA ASN A 124 -24.94 33.31 31.98
C ASN A 124 -26.42 33.45 32.38
N GLN A 125 -27.06 32.36 32.84
CA GLN A 125 -28.31 32.45 33.61
C GLN A 125 -28.02 32.35 35.10
N PRO A 126 -28.60 33.21 35.95
CA PRO A 126 -28.38 33.16 37.39
C PRO A 126 -29.03 31.92 38.02
N ILE A 127 -28.29 31.31 38.93
CA ILE A 127 -28.69 30.18 39.76
C ILE A 127 -29.75 30.67 40.75
N ASN A 128 -31.00 30.21 40.62
CA ASN A 128 -31.99 30.40 41.69
C ASN A 128 -31.97 29.15 42.60
N PRO A 129 -31.83 29.31 43.93
CA PRO A 129 -31.82 28.18 44.85
C PRO A 129 -33.23 27.57 45.02
N PRO A 130 -33.32 26.27 45.37
CA PRO A 130 -34.59 25.55 45.45
C PRO A 130 -35.48 26.08 46.57
N SER A 131 -36.78 26.20 46.27
CA SER A 131 -37.81 26.52 47.25
C SER A 131 -38.42 25.23 47.82
N ARG A 132 -38.19 25.05 49.14
CA ARG A 132 -38.84 24.14 50.11
C ARG A 132 -38.53 22.65 50.08
#